data_AF-A0A8H5BCY6-F1
#
_entry.id   AF-A0A8H5BCY6-F1
#
_cell.length_a   1.000
_cell.length_b   1.000
_cell.length_c   1.000
_cell.angle_alpha   90.00
_cell.angle_beta   90.00
_cell.angle_gamma   90.00
#
_symmetry.space_group_name_H-M   'P 1'
#
loop_
_entity.id
_entity.type
_entity.pdbx_description
1 polymer ?
#
loop_
_entity_poly.entity_id
_entity_poly.type
_entity_poly.pdbx_seq_one_letter_code
_entity_poly.pdbx_strand_id
1 'polypeptide(L)'
;MFRNTYDSDNTVFSPQGRLHQVEYALEAVKQGSAAVGLRSKTHSILLALKRSTGELASYQQKMFRIDDHVGIAIAGLTSDARVLSNFMRQQAMSSKMVFNRPVPVNRLVSSIADKAQVNTQEYGRRPYGVGFLVIGQDNSGPHLYEFQPSGNSYEYYAMSIGARSQSAKTYLEKHYESFADCSLEDLVRHGLHALRETLQQDKELNVNNTSIGIVGPKSEFETREAPGGNFRILENDDVEPFLQTMIAKESPDAPAPAPPAATAGDDDVTMAG
;
A
#
# COMPACT_ATOMS: atom_id res chain seq x y z
N MET A 1 15.17 -28.19 22.22
CA MET A 1 14.90 -26.95 21.48
C MET A 1 15.91 -25.93 21.98
N PHE A 2 16.96 -25.61 21.20
CA PHE A 2 17.92 -24.58 21.61
C PHE A 2 17.20 -23.23 21.61
N ARG A 3 17.03 -22.65 22.79
CA ARG A 3 16.50 -21.29 22.94
C ARG A 3 17.61 -20.35 22.46
N ASN A 4 17.32 -19.50 21.49
CA ASN A 4 18.28 -18.52 21.01
C ASN A 4 18.56 -17.53 22.14
N THR A 5 19.77 -17.50 22.70
CA THR A 5 20.09 -16.64 23.85
C THR A 5 20.09 -15.15 23.50
N TYR A 6 20.10 -14.80 22.21
CA TYR A 6 20.23 -13.42 21.72
C TYR A 6 18.90 -12.80 21.25
N ASP A 7 17.76 -13.46 21.49
CA ASP A 7 16.47 -13.03 20.94
C ASP A 7 15.58 -12.25 21.91
N SER A 8 15.97 -12.13 23.18
CA SER A 8 15.12 -11.57 24.25
C SER A 8 15.18 -10.05 24.36
N ASP A 9 16.30 -9.44 24.00
CA ASP A 9 16.57 -8.01 24.19
C ASP A 9 16.69 -7.30 22.83
N ASN A 10 16.27 -6.04 22.76
CA ASN A 10 16.34 -5.23 21.54
C ASN A 10 17.74 -4.67 21.28
N THR A 11 18.60 -4.58 22.30
CA THR A 11 19.95 -4.00 22.17
C THR A 11 21.06 -5.02 21.97
N VAL A 12 20.75 -6.31 21.94
CA VAL A 12 21.74 -7.39 21.87
C VAL A 12 21.88 -7.89 20.44
N PHE A 13 23.08 -7.78 19.88
CA PHE A 13 23.42 -8.35 18.58
C PHE A 13 23.67 -9.85 18.70
N SER A 14 23.19 -10.61 17.71
CA SER A 14 23.58 -12.00 17.54
C SER A 14 25.04 -12.10 17.07
N PRO A 15 25.68 -13.29 17.17
CA PRO A 15 27.01 -13.52 16.60
C PRO A 15 27.12 -13.26 15.09
N GLN A 16 25.99 -13.19 14.37
CA GLN A 16 25.91 -12.84 12.95
C GLN A 16 25.68 -11.35 12.70
N GLY A 17 25.71 -10.51 13.75
CA GLY A 17 25.47 -9.06 13.63
C GLY A 17 24.01 -8.70 13.39
N ARG A 18 23.06 -9.53 13.83
CA ARG A 18 21.61 -9.32 13.62
C ARG A 18 20.92 -8.90 14.91
N LEU A 19 19.93 -8.02 14.80
CA LEU A 19 19.02 -7.65 15.90
C LEU A 19 17.69 -8.39 15.76
N HIS A 20 17.55 -9.51 16.46
CA HIS A 20 16.39 -10.39 16.28
C HIS A 20 15.05 -9.73 16.62
N GLN A 21 14.99 -8.87 17.65
CA GLN A 21 13.76 -8.12 17.96
C GLN A 21 13.29 -7.21 16.82
N VAL A 22 14.23 -6.62 16.07
CA VAL A 22 13.91 -5.81 14.88
C VAL A 22 13.39 -6.69 13.75
N GLU A 23 14.00 -7.86 13.54
CA GLU A 23 13.55 -8.82 12.54
C GLU A 23 12.16 -9.37 12.85
N TYR A 24 11.86 -9.65 14.11
CA TYR A 24 10.53 -10.08 14.53
C TYR A 24 9.50 -8.97 14.33
N ALA A 25 9.86 -7.71 14.58
CA ALA A 25 8.99 -6.58 14.28
C ALA A 25 8.74 -6.46 12.77
N LEU A 26 9.74 -6.69 11.91
CA LEU A 26 9.58 -6.74 10.45
C LEU A 26 8.66 -7.90 10.01
N GLU A 27 8.76 -9.07 10.64
CA GLU A 27 7.84 -10.18 10.40
C GLU A 27 6.40 -9.85 10.83
N ALA A 28 6.21 -9.11 11.93
CA ALA A 28 4.88 -8.63 12.34
C ALA A 28 4.25 -7.70 11.29
N VAL A 29 5.04 -6.86 10.62
CA VAL A 29 4.56 -6.03 9.49
C VAL A 29 4.02 -6.90 8.36
N LYS A 30 4.73 -7.99 8.01
CA LYS A 30 4.30 -8.93 6.95
C LYS A 30 3.00 -9.65 7.27
N GLN A 31 2.61 -9.76 8.55
CA GLN A 31 1.33 -10.36 8.94
C GLN A 31 0.14 -9.40 8.82
N GLY A 32 0.41 -8.09 8.84
CA GLY A 32 -0.60 -7.05 8.60
C GLY A 32 -1.26 -7.23 7.23
N SER A 33 -2.48 -6.73 7.03
CA SER A 33 -3.08 -6.78 5.68
C SER A 33 -2.29 -5.93 4.69
N ALA A 34 -2.44 -6.22 3.40
CA ALA A 34 -1.72 -5.52 2.36
C ALA A 34 -2.08 -4.03 2.30
N ALA A 35 -1.10 -3.22 1.94
CA ALA A 35 -1.26 -1.85 1.49
C ALA A 35 -0.29 -1.60 0.33
N VAL A 36 -0.75 -0.85 -0.67
CA VAL A 36 0.00 -0.51 -1.88
C VAL A 36 0.03 1.01 -1.99
N GLY A 37 1.19 1.56 -2.36
CA GLY A 37 1.36 2.98 -2.65
C GLY A 37 1.95 3.18 -4.03
N LEU A 38 1.49 4.21 -4.73
CA LEU A 38 1.99 4.62 -6.04
C LEU A 38 2.08 6.14 -6.10
N ARG A 39 3.00 6.67 -6.91
CA ARG A 39 3.03 8.10 -7.24
C ARG A 39 3.21 8.34 -8.73
N SER A 40 2.55 9.37 -9.23
CA SER A 40 2.80 10.00 -10.53
C SER A 40 3.46 11.36 -10.32
N LYS A 41 3.63 12.14 -11.40
CA LYS A 41 4.09 13.53 -11.32
C LYS A 41 3.09 14.45 -10.62
N THR A 42 1.81 14.08 -10.59
CA THR A 42 0.71 14.94 -10.12
C THR A 42 0.02 14.41 -8.87
N HIS A 43 0.04 13.10 -8.64
CA HIS A 43 -0.71 12.43 -7.57
C HIS A 43 0.16 11.46 -6.80
N SER A 44 -0.17 11.25 -5.53
CA SER A 44 0.29 10.12 -4.75
C SER A 44 -0.92 9.43 -4.14
N ILE A 45 -0.94 8.09 -4.20
CA ILE A 45 -2.08 7.30 -3.79
C ILE A 45 -1.67 6.14 -2.88
N LEU A 46 -2.60 5.75 -2.03
CA LEU A 46 -2.55 4.58 -1.18
C LEU A 46 -3.78 3.72 -1.45
N LEU A 47 -3.61 2.41 -1.49
CA LEU A 47 -4.71 1.46 -1.52
C LEU A 47 -4.48 0.45 -0.39
N ALA A 48 -5.50 0.20 0.41
CA ALA A 48 -5.39 -0.70 1.55
C ALA A 48 -6.49 -1.75 1.55
N LEU A 49 -6.10 -2.99 1.84
CA LEU A 49 -7.04 -4.08 2.09
C LEU A 49 -7.47 -4.06 3.55
N LYS A 50 -8.72 -3.71 3.81
CA LYS A 50 -9.36 -3.84 5.11
C LYS A 50 -9.73 -5.31 5.37
N ARG A 51 -9.56 -5.76 6.60
CA ARG A 51 -10.04 -7.08 7.06
C ARG A 51 -11.20 -6.88 8.03
N SER A 52 -12.19 -7.75 7.93
CA SER A 52 -13.17 -7.97 8.99
C SER A 52 -12.88 -9.32 9.65
N THR A 53 -13.08 -9.41 10.97
CA THR A 53 -12.90 -10.65 11.74
C THR A 53 -14.11 -11.58 11.63
N GLY A 54 -15.23 -11.13 11.07
CA GLY A 54 -16.44 -11.90 10.86
C GLY A 54 -17.61 -10.99 10.45
N GLU A 55 -18.78 -11.57 10.17
CA GLU A 55 -19.94 -10.82 9.66
C GLU A 55 -20.45 -9.74 10.63
N LEU A 56 -20.27 -9.95 11.93
CA LEU A 56 -20.67 -9.00 12.97
C LEU A 56 -19.63 -7.90 13.23
N ALA A 57 -18.45 -7.98 12.60
CA ALA A 57 -17.35 -7.07 12.86
C ALA A 57 -17.25 -6.00 11.76
N SER A 58 -17.02 -4.76 12.19
CA SER A 58 -16.67 -3.67 11.29
C SER A 58 -15.27 -3.88 10.71
N TYR A 59 -15.06 -3.40 9.49
CA TYR A 59 -13.74 -3.35 8.89
C TYR A 59 -12.81 -2.40 9.65
N GLN A 60 -11.60 -2.88 9.96
CA GLN A 60 -10.61 -2.04 10.62
C GLN A 60 -10.01 -1.02 9.65
N GLN A 61 -10.04 0.26 10.04
CA GLN A 61 -9.40 1.34 9.30
C GLN A 61 -7.88 1.17 9.26
N LYS A 62 -7.31 1.44 8.08
CA LYS A 62 -5.88 1.28 7.80
C LYS A 62 -5.17 2.55 7.36
N MET A 63 -5.94 3.56 7.00
CA MET A 63 -5.43 4.84 6.56
C MET A 63 -5.72 5.91 7.59
N PHE A 64 -4.76 6.79 7.79
CA PHE A 64 -4.91 7.90 8.72
C PHE A 64 -4.44 9.18 8.06
N ARG A 65 -5.25 10.23 8.18
CA ARG A 65 -4.83 11.59 7.86
C ARG A 65 -3.87 12.09 8.94
N ILE A 66 -2.72 12.59 8.51
CA ILE A 66 -1.72 13.21 9.39
C ILE A 66 -1.83 14.73 9.33
N ASP A 67 -1.92 15.27 8.12
CA ASP A 67 -2.13 16.68 7.86
C ASP A 67 -2.93 16.85 6.56
N ASP A 68 -3.20 18.08 6.14
CA ASP A 68 -3.89 18.37 4.87
C ASP A 68 -3.15 17.77 3.67
N HIS A 69 -1.81 17.80 3.66
CA HIS A 69 -0.98 17.37 2.54
C HIS A 69 -0.33 16.00 2.74
N VAL A 70 -0.66 15.27 3.83
CA VAL A 70 -0.03 13.98 4.18
C VAL A 70 -1.03 12.96 4.72
N GLY A 71 -0.95 11.76 4.18
CA GLY A 71 -1.69 10.58 4.62
C GLY A 71 -0.78 9.37 4.79
N ILE A 72 -1.20 8.42 5.63
CA ILE A 72 -0.49 7.15 5.83
C ILE A 72 -1.40 5.95 5.64
N ALA A 73 -0.83 4.83 5.21
CA ALA A 73 -1.41 3.49 5.32
C ALA A 73 -0.48 2.61 6.16
N ILE A 74 -1.07 1.73 6.98
CA ILE A 74 -0.33 0.96 7.97
C ILE A 74 -0.35 -0.54 7.67
N ALA A 75 0.70 -1.26 8.07
CA ALA A 75 0.69 -2.73 8.19
C ALA A 75 1.43 -3.16 9.45
N GLY A 76 0.86 -4.11 10.20
CA GLY A 76 1.38 -4.59 11.48
C GLY A 76 0.51 -4.18 12.67
N LEU A 77 1.14 -3.87 13.80
CA LEU A 77 0.46 -3.56 15.07
C LEU A 77 -0.21 -2.17 15.03
N THR A 78 -1.55 -2.17 15.11
CA THR A 78 -2.35 -0.93 15.07
C THR A 78 -2.18 -0.02 16.29
N SER A 79 -1.81 -0.58 17.44
CA SER A 79 -1.47 0.18 18.64
C SER A 79 -0.23 1.05 18.42
N ASP A 80 0.83 0.47 17.86
CA ASP A 80 2.06 1.18 17.53
C ASP A 80 1.81 2.24 16.44
N ALA A 81 0.95 1.89 15.48
CA ALA A 81 0.53 2.82 14.43
C ALA A 81 -0.12 4.10 15.01
N ARG A 82 -0.95 3.96 16.04
CA ARG A 82 -1.59 5.10 16.71
C ARG A 82 -0.56 5.99 17.42
N VAL A 83 0.45 5.39 18.07
CA VAL A 83 1.52 6.15 18.73
C VAL A 83 2.30 6.97 17.71
N LEU A 84 2.75 6.34 16.62
CA LEU A 84 3.55 7.02 15.60
C LEU A 84 2.73 8.04 14.79
N SER A 85 1.48 7.74 14.43
CA SER A 85 0.63 8.69 13.71
C SER A 85 0.29 9.93 14.55
N ASN A 86 0.04 9.78 15.85
CA ASN A 86 -0.14 10.92 16.74
C ASN A 86 1.13 11.76 16.88
N PHE A 87 2.30 11.12 16.95
CA PHE A 87 3.58 11.82 16.93
C PHE A 87 3.77 12.59 15.61
N MET A 88 3.46 12.00 14.46
CA MET A 88 3.51 12.69 13.16
C MET A 88 2.58 13.92 13.12
N ARG A 89 1.35 13.79 13.62
CA ARG A 89 0.40 14.91 13.74
C ARG A 89 0.96 16.04 14.58
N GLN A 90 1.59 15.72 15.72
CA GLN A 90 2.24 16.71 16.57
C GLN A 90 3.38 17.44 15.84
N GLN A 91 4.22 16.72 15.08
CA GLN A 91 5.29 17.32 14.28
C GLN A 91 4.74 18.25 13.19
N ALA A 92 3.69 17.82 12.48
CA ALA A 92 3.04 18.63 11.44
C ALA A 92 2.41 19.91 12.01
N MET A 93 1.64 19.79 13.09
CA MET A 93 1.04 20.94 13.78
C MET A 93 2.09 21.89 14.35
N SER A 94 3.16 21.38 14.94
CA SER A 94 4.26 22.18 15.47
C SER A 94 4.94 23.00 14.35
N SER A 95 5.21 22.38 13.20
CA SER A 95 5.78 23.10 12.04
C SER A 95 4.87 24.22 11.56
N LYS A 96 3.56 23.97 11.45
CA LYS A 96 2.58 25.00 11.08
C LYS A 96 2.53 26.13 12.13
N MET A 97 2.57 25.80 13.42
CA MET A 97 2.55 26.80 14.49
C MET A 97 3.79 27.69 14.51
N VAL A 98 4.99 27.10 14.37
CA VAL A 98 6.26 27.82 14.51
C VAL A 98 6.65 28.55 13.22
N PHE A 99 6.41 27.94 12.07
CA PHE A 99 6.92 28.44 10.78
C PHE A 99 5.83 28.87 9.80
N ASN A 100 4.55 28.75 10.18
CA ASN A 100 3.40 29.02 9.31
C ASN A 100 3.47 28.31 7.95
N ARG A 101 4.03 27.10 7.92
CA ARG A 101 4.18 26.29 6.70
C ARG A 101 3.97 24.79 6.98
N PRO A 102 3.39 24.04 6.03
CA PRO A 102 3.33 22.59 6.10
C PRO A 102 4.74 21.98 6.24
N VAL A 103 4.85 20.89 7.00
CA VAL A 103 6.11 20.16 7.16
C VAL A 103 6.44 19.42 5.85
N PRO A 104 7.66 19.52 5.30
CA PRO A 104 8.08 18.69 4.17
C PRO A 104 7.94 17.19 4.47
N VAL A 105 7.52 16.40 3.48
CA VAL A 105 7.17 14.98 3.71
C VAL A 105 8.40 14.20 4.18
N ASN A 106 9.55 14.44 3.56
CA ASN A 106 10.82 13.83 3.92
C ASN A 106 11.17 14.06 5.41
N ARG A 107 11.04 15.29 5.91
CA ARG A 107 11.35 15.65 7.30
C ARG A 107 10.43 14.93 8.28
N LEU A 108 9.15 14.81 7.93
CA LEU A 108 8.18 14.11 8.76
C LEU A 108 8.50 12.61 8.85
N VAL A 109 8.89 11.99 7.74
CA VAL A 109 9.30 10.58 7.68
C VAL A 109 10.62 10.35 8.43
N SER A 110 11.61 11.23 8.27
CA SER A 110 12.86 11.16 9.04
C SER A 110 12.60 11.29 10.56
N SER A 111 11.66 12.14 10.97
CA SER A 111 11.32 12.30 12.39
C SER A 111 10.76 11.01 13.01
N ILE A 112 9.99 10.22 12.27
CA ILE A 112 9.50 8.92 12.76
C ILE A 112 10.58 7.84 12.70
N ALA A 113 11.47 7.90 11.71
CA ALA A 113 12.64 7.03 11.61
C ALA A 113 13.55 7.19 12.83
N ASP A 114 13.90 8.43 13.18
CA ASP A 114 14.70 8.76 14.37
C ASP A 114 14.01 8.29 15.66
N LYS A 115 12.71 8.54 15.78
CA LYS A 115 11.91 8.07 16.93
C LYS A 115 11.90 6.53 17.04
N ALA A 116 11.86 5.82 15.92
CA ALA A 116 11.86 4.37 15.89
C ALA A 116 13.25 3.79 16.20
N GLN A 117 14.30 4.44 15.72
CA GLN A 117 15.68 4.05 15.95
C GLN A 117 16.03 4.04 17.44
N VAL A 118 15.53 5.00 18.23
CA VAL A 118 15.73 5.00 19.68
C VAL A 118 15.20 3.70 20.33
N ASN A 119 14.08 3.19 19.84
CA ASN A 119 13.48 1.94 20.33
C ASN A 119 14.25 0.66 19.90
N THR A 120 15.27 0.76 19.04
CA THR A 120 16.15 -0.35 18.68
C THR A 120 17.48 -0.33 19.46
N GLN A 121 17.76 0.75 20.18
CA GLN A 121 19.05 0.96 20.88
C GLN A 121 18.91 1.18 22.39
N GLU A 122 17.75 1.61 22.88
CA GLU A 122 17.50 1.76 24.32
C GLU A 122 16.94 0.47 24.94
N TYR A 123 17.61 0.00 25.99
CA TYR A 123 17.16 -1.13 26.81
C TYR A 123 15.77 -0.88 27.41
N GLY A 124 14.96 -1.94 27.51
CA GLY A 124 13.63 -1.88 28.12
C GLY A 124 12.54 -1.30 27.21
N ARG A 125 12.89 -0.91 25.97
CA ARG A 125 11.93 -0.63 24.91
C ARG A 125 11.80 -1.83 23.98
N ARG A 126 10.78 -1.81 23.14
CA ARG A 126 10.69 -2.71 21.99
C ARG A 126 10.58 -1.91 20.69
N PRO A 127 11.11 -2.43 19.57
CA PRO A 127 10.86 -1.87 18.25
C PRO A 127 9.35 -1.79 17.96
N TYR A 128 8.96 -0.80 17.17
CA TYR A 128 7.57 -0.67 16.73
C TYR A 128 7.26 -1.79 15.73
N GLY A 129 6.21 -2.57 15.95
CA GLY A 129 5.81 -3.68 15.08
C GLY A 129 4.93 -3.23 13.91
N VAL A 130 5.22 -2.05 13.33
CA VAL A 130 4.39 -1.44 12.28
C VAL A 130 5.26 -0.83 11.17
N GLY A 131 4.85 -1.03 9.93
CA GLY A 131 5.39 -0.35 8.75
C GLY A 131 4.35 0.63 8.20
N PHE A 132 4.83 1.76 7.68
CA PHE A 132 3.98 2.77 7.06
C PHE A 132 4.31 2.91 5.58
N LEU A 133 3.27 3.10 4.77
CA LEU A 133 3.38 3.84 3.52
C LEU A 133 2.88 5.25 3.79
N VAL A 134 3.71 6.24 3.50
CA VAL A 134 3.41 7.66 3.71
C VAL A 134 3.32 8.30 2.34
N ILE A 135 2.17 8.87 2.01
CA ILE A 135 2.03 9.74 0.83
C ILE A 135 1.88 11.18 1.27
N GLY A 136 2.41 12.08 0.45
CA GLY A 136 2.14 13.50 0.62
C GLY A 136 2.49 14.29 -0.62
N GLN A 137 2.21 15.58 -0.56
CA GLN A 137 2.60 16.52 -1.59
C GLN A 137 3.23 17.75 -0.94
N ASP A 138 4.43 18.08 -1.37
CA ASP A 138 5.10 19.32 -0.99
C ASP A 138 5.53 20.10 -2.23
N ASN A 139 6.33 21.15 -2.04
CA ASN A 139 6.77 22.03 -3.12
C ASN A 139 7.58 21.29 -4.22
N SER A 140 8.16 20.12 -3.90
CA SER A 140 8.89 19.31 -4.87
C SER A 140 8.02 18.28 -5.59
N GLY A 141 6.75 18.15 -5.19
CA GLY A 141 5.76 17.32 -5.86
C GLY A 141 5.16 16.22 -4.97
N PRO A 142 4.54 15.20 -5.57
CA PRO A 142 4.01 14.06 -4.86
C PRO A 142 5.13 13.08 -4.43
N HIS A 143 5.03 12.62 -3.19
CA HIS A 143 5.97 11.68 -2.58
C HIS A 143 5.28 10.41 -2.11
N LEU A 144 6.05 9.32 -2.11
CA LEU A 144 5.72 8.05 -1.49
C LEU A 144 6.94 7.55 -0.72
N TYR A 145 6.80 7.43 0.59
CA TYR A 145 7.83 6.87 1.47
C TYR A 145 7.36 5.56 2.10
N GLU A 146 8.27 4.62 2.25
CA GLU A 146 8.13 3.50 3.18
C GLU A 146 8.89 3.83 4.47
N PHE A 147 8.26 3.56 5.61
CA PHE A 147 8.93 3.51 6.91
C PHE A 147 8.90 2.08 7.44
N GLN A 148 10.03 1.63 7.97
CA GLN A 148 10.22 0.30 8.54
C GLN A 148 10.56 0.36 10.05
N PRO A 149 10.12 -0.64 10.84
CA PRO A 149 10.47 -0.82 12.25
C PRO A 149 11.95 -0.66 12.62
N SER A 150 12.86 -0.91 11.69
CA SER A 150 14.30 -0.77 11.87
C SER A 150 14.78 0.68 12.03
N GLY A 151 13.91 1.66 11.77
CA GLY A 151 14.29 3.06 11.64
C GLY A 151 14.73 3.44 10.22
N ASN A 152 14.63 2.52 9.25
CA ASN A 152 14.89 2.85 7.86
C ASN A 152 13.67 3.50 7.21
N SER A 153 13.93 4.47 6.35
CA SER A 153 12.91 5.05 5.48
C SER A 153 13.46 5.29 4.09
N TYR A 154 12.68 4.95 3.07
CA TYR A 154 13.07 5.08 1.67
C TYR A 154 11.95 5.71 0.85
N GLU A 155 12.32 6.50 -0.15
CA GLU A 155 11.39 7.05 -1.13
C GLU A 155 11.23 6.08 -2.31
N TYR A 156 10.00 5.87 -2.76
CA TYR A 156 9.65 4.92 -3.81
C TYR A 156 8.80 5.55 -4.92
N TYR A 157 8.83 4.98 -6.12
CA TYR A 157 7.85 5.25 -7.17
C TYR A 157 6.55 4.47 -6.94
N ALA A 158 6.69 3.22 -6.50
CA ALA A 158 5.61 2.39 -6.00
C ALA A 158 6.14 1.39 -4.99
N MET A 159 5.33 1.02 -4.00
CA MET A 159 5.73 0.08 -2.95
C MET A 159 4.52 -0.65 -2.39
N SER A 160 4.73 -1.85 -1.86
CA SER A 160 3.70 -2.63 -1.17
C SER A 160 4.23 -3.21 0.14
N ILE A 161 3.42 -3.15 1.20
CA ILE A 161 3.71 -3.69 2.54
C ILE A 161 2.57 -4.61 3.00
N GLY A 162 2.85 -5.45 3.99
CA GLY A 162 1.88 -6.40 4.55
C GLY A 162 1.86 -7.76 3.87
N ALA A 163 0.79 -8.52 4.14
CA ALA A 163 0.64 -9.90 3.74
C ALA A 163 0.59 -10.06 2.23
N ARG A 164 1.39 -10.99 1.71
CA ARG A 164 1.52 -11.28 0.27
C ARG A 164 1.89 -10.03 -0.56
N SER A 165 2.60 -9.06 0.03
CA SER A 165 3.03 -7.86 -0.71
C SER A 165 3.98 -8.18 -1.87
N GLN A 166 4.68 -9.33 -1.85
CA GLN A 166 5.61 -9.70 -2.92
C GLN A 166 4.91 -9.84 -4.28
N SER A 167 3.69 -10.38 -4.35
CA SER A 167 2.95 -10.49 -5.62
C SER A 167 2.55 -9.12 -6.16
N ALA A 168 2.15 -8.20 -5.28
CA ALA A 168 1.94 -6.80 -5.65
C ALA A 168 3.23 -6.15 -6.17
N LYS A 169 4.36 -6.35 -5.49
CA LYS A 169 5.66 -5.82 -5.95
C LYS A 169 6.01 -6.31 -7.35
N THR A 170 5.83 -7.59 -7.64
CA THR A 170 6.05 -8.14 -8.99
C THR A 170 5.15 -7.50 -10.06
N TYR A 171 3.91 -7.14 -9.72
CA TYR A 171 3.07 -6.37 -10.64
C TYR A 171 3.60 -4.95 -10.84
N LEU A 172 3.96 -4.26 -9.74
CA LEU A 172 4.45 -2.88 -9.77
C LEU A 172 5.77 -2.77 -10.56
N GLU A 173 6.71 -3.68 -10.36
CA GLU A 173 8.00 -3.74 -11.08
C GLU A 173 7.83 -3.85 -12.59
N LYS A 174 6.73 -4.44 -13.08
CA LYS A 174 6.46 -4.56 -14.52
C LYS A 174 5.87 -3.28 -15.14
N HIS A 175 5.26 -2.42 -14.34
CA HIS A 175 4.49 -1.28 -14.83
C HIS A 175 4.99 0.09 -14.33
N TYR A 176 5.97 0.14 -13.41
CA TYR A 176 6.33 1.38 -12.73
C TYR A 176 6.77 2.53 -13.65
N GLU A 177 7.29 2.22 -14.83
CA GLU A 177 7.72 3.20 -15.82
C GLU A 177 6.55 4.03 -16.38
N SER A 178 5.34 3.46 -16.43
CA SER A 178 4.16 4.19 -16.91
C SER A 178 3.57 5.14 -15.86
N PHE A 179 3.83 4.91 -14.56
CA PHE A 179 3.14 5.61 -13.47
C PHE A 179 3.38 7.12 -13.46
N ALA A 180 4.53 7.57 -13.95
CA ALA A 180 4.90 8.99 -13.91
C ALA A 180 3.90 9.89 -14.67
N ASP A 181 3.34 9.38 -15.77
CA ASP A 181 2.45 10.11 -16.68
C ASP A 181 0.99 9.64 -16.60
N CYS A 182 0.67 8.73 -15.67
CA CYS A 182 -0.70 8.26 -15.46
C CYS A 182 -1.62 9.36 -14.92
N SER A 183 -2.86 9.35 -15.40
CA SER A 183 -3.98 10.01 -14.73
C SER A 183 -4.23 9.40 -13.35
N LEU A 184 -5.03 10.06 -12.50
CA LEU A 184 -5.37 9.53 -11.19
C LEU A 184 -6.12 8.20 -11.31
N GLU A 185 -7.03 8.12 -12.28
CA GLU A 185 -7.87 6.96 -12.55
C GLU A 185 -7.03 5.76 -13.01
N ASP A 186 -6.07 5.99 -13.91
CA ASP A 186 -5.15 4.95 -14.36
C ASP A 186 -4.18 4.51 -13.25
N LEU A 187 -3.71 5.46 -12.44
CA LEU A 187 -2.82 5.17 -11.30
C LEU A 187 -3.55 4.33 -10.24
N VAL A 188 -4.81 4.68 -9.94
CA VAL A 188 -5.68 3.89 -9.04
C VAL A 188 -5.95 2.51 -9.63
N ARG A 189 -6.21 2.41 -10.95
CA ARG A 189 -6.42 1.11 -11.62
C ARG A 189 -5.19 0.20 -11.46
N HIS A 190 -3.99 0.71 -11.71
CA HIS A 190 -2.74 -0.03 -11.46
C HIS A 190 -2.61 -0.45 -9.99
N GLY A 191 -2.94 0.44 -9.06
CA GLY A 191 -2.93 0.15 -7.64
C GLY A 191 -3.92 -0.94 -7.23
N LEU A 192 -5.12 -0.95 -7.80
CA LEU A 192 -6.14 -1.97 -7.57
C LEU A 192 -5.72 -3.32 -8.14
N HIS A 193 -5.11 -3.35 -9.33
CA HIS A 193 -4.54 -4.57 -9.89
C HIS A 193 -3.42 -5.13 -9.00
N ALA A 194 -2.50 -4.28 -8.54
CA ALA A 194 -1.45 -4.69 -7.60
C ALA A 194 -2.04 -5.22 -6.28
N LEU A 195 -3.05 -4.53 -5.72
CA LEU A 195 -3.70 -4.94 -4.47
C LEU A 195 -4.45 -6.27 -4.64
N ARG A 196 -5.11 -6.50 -5.78
CA ARG A 196 -5.79 -7.76 -6.11
C ARG A 196 -4.83 -8.95 -6.10
N GLU A 197 -3.60 -8.79 -6.57
CA GLU A 197 -2.59 -9.86 -6.53
C GLU A 197 -2.19 -10.26 -5.10
N THR A 198 -2.54 -9.47 -4.08
CA THR A 198 -2.35 -9.82 -2.66
C THR A 198 -3.51 -10.60 -2.06
N LEU A 199 -4.60 -10.86 -2.79
CA LEU A 199 -5.76 -11.61 -2.29
C LEU A 199 -5.53 -13.14 -2.34
N GLN A 200 -6.42 -13.87 -1.68
CA GLN A 200 -6.54 -15.33 -1.88
C GLN A 200 -7.31 -15.58 -3.18
N GLN A 201 -7.15 -16.75 -3.79
CA GLN A 201 -7.77 -17.08 -5.08
C GLN A 201 -9.30 -16.88 -5.09
N ASP A 202 -9.98 -17.12 -3.97
CA ASP A 202 -11.45 -17.01 -3.87
C ASP A 202 -11.95 -15.67 -3.34
N LYS A 203 -11.09 -14.65 -3.28
CA LYS A 203 -11.44 -13.32 -2.76
C LYS A 203 -11.24 -12.24 -3.81
N GLU A 204 -12.22 -11.36 -3.87
CA GLU A 204 -12.20 -10.19 -4.75
C GLU A 204 -12.18 -8.89 -3.95
N LEU A 205 -11.75 -7.81 -4.62
CA LEU A 205 -11.88 -6.46 -4.07
C LEU A 205 -13.34 -6.01 -4.17
N ASN A 206 -13.84 -5.38 -3.13
CA ASN A 206 -15.17 -4.80 -3.06
C ASN A 206 -15.15 -3.51 -2.23
N VAL A 207 -16.25 -2.77 -2.27
CA VAL A 207 -16.44 -1.50 -1.55
C VAL A 207 -16.16 -1.58 -0.04
N ASN A 208 -16.41 -2.76 0.56
CA ASN A 208 -16.26 -2.95 2.00
C ASN A 208 -14.82 -3.25 2.40
N ASN A 209 -14.06 -3.96 1.57
CA ASN A 209 -12.70 -4.39 1.89
C ASN A 209 -11.61 -3.49 1.30
N THR A 210 -11.97 -2.52 0.47
CA THR A 210 -11.02 -1.63 -0.21
C THR A 210 -11.12 -0.22 0.32
N SER A 211 -9.98 0.47 0.44
CA SER A 211 -9.92 1.89 0.76
C SER A 211 -8.85 2.53 -0.09
N ILE A 212 -9.12 3.75 -0.56
CA ILE A 212 -8.23 4.51 -1.44
C ILE A 212 -7.91 5.85 -0.77
N GLY A 213 -6.64 6.13 -0.55
CA GLY A 213 -6.16 7.43 -0.06
C GLY A 213 -5.51 8.19 -1.19
N ILE A 214 -5.85 9.47 -1.38
CA ILE A 214 -5.39 10.27 -2.50
C ILE A 214 -4.83 11.60 -1.99
N VAL A 215 -3.65 11.99 -2.47
CA VAL A 215 -3.12 13.36 -2.44
C VAL A 215 -2.87 13.80 -3.88
N GLY A 216 -3.26 15.03 -4.20
CA GLY A 216 -3.14 15.60 -5.55
C GLY A 216 -4.45 16.22 -6.05
N PRO A 217 -4.45 16.71 -7.30
CA PRO A 217 -5.63 17.30 -7.94
C PRO A 217 -6.87 16.41 -7.84
N LYS A 218 -8.03 17.04 -7.87
CA LYS A 218 -9.32 16.37 -7.74
C LYS A 218 -9.61 15.47 -8.96
N SER A 219 -10.17 14.27 -8.72
CA SER A 219 -10.70 13.38 -9.76
C SER A 219 -12.07 13.83 -10.25
N GLU A 220 -12.43 13.43 -11.47
CA GLU A 220 -13.80 13.54 -11.98
C GLU A 220 -14.78 12.60 -11.26
N PHE A 221 -14.28 11.49 -10.69
CA PHE A 221 -15.08 10.53 -9.93
C PHE A 221 -15.38 10.97 -8.48
N GLU A 222 -14.80 12.09 -8.03
CA GLU A 222 -14.99 12.59 -6.68
C GLU A 222 -16.13 13.62 -6.59
N THR A 223 -17.09 13.37 -5.69
CA THR A 223 -18.25 14.23 -5.44
C THR A 223 -17.84 15.66 -5.07
N ARG A 224 -18.72 16.64 -5.33
CA ARG A 224 -18.41 18.08 -5.47
C ARG A 224 -17.78 18.83 -4.27
N GLU A 225 -17.56 18.21 -3.10
CA GLU A 225 -17.15 18.92 -1.87
C GLU A 225 -15.72 18.64 -1.36
N ALA A 226 -14.97 17.70 -1.95
CA ALA A 226 -13.59 17.47 -1.51
C ALA A 226 -12.66 18.63 -1.92
N PRO A 227 -11.93 19.26 -0.99
CA PRO A 227 -10.90 20.24 -1.34
C PRO A 227 -9.78 19.50 -2.10
N GLY A 228 -9.75 19.68 -3.42
CA GLY A 228 -8.68 19.12 -4.26
C GLY A 228 -7.31 19.54 -3.74
N GLY A 229 -6.32 18.65 -3.86
CA GLY A 229 -4.97 18.84 -3.33
C GLY A 229 -4.76 18.28 -1.92
N ASN A 230 -5.80 18.23 -1.08
CA ASN A 230 -5.68 17.66 0.26
C ASN A 230 -5.80 16.13 0.26
N PHE A 231 -5.20 15.50 1.27
CA PHE A 231 -5.35 14.09 1.57
C PHE A 231 -6.80 13.77 1.91
N ARG A 232 -7.36 12.84 1.16
CA ARG A 232 -8.73 12.34 1.31
C ARG A 232 -8.73 10.83 1.20
N ILE A 233 -9.66 10.21 1.91
CA ILE A 233 -9.83 8.76 1.96
C ILE A 233 -11.21 8.46 1.38
N LEU A 234 -11.25 7.66 0.32
CA LEU A 234 -12.45 7.11 -0.28
C LEU A 234 -12.69 5.72 0.29
N GLU A 235 -13.90 5.50 0.81
CA GLU A 235 -14.36 4.21 1.35
C GLU A 235 -15.80 3.94 0.94
N ASN A 236 -16.23 2.68 1.01
CA ASN A 236 -17.59 2.26 0.70
C ASN A 236 -17.96 2.64 -0.75
N ASP A 237 -19.12 3.27 -0.95
CA ASP A 237 -19.68 3.58 -2.27
C ASP A 237 -18.79 4.49 -3.11
N ASP A 238 -17.95 5.34 -2.49
CA ASP A 238 -17.01 6.23 -3.20
C ASP A 238 -15.90 5.46 -3.94
N VAL A 239 -15.69 4.19 -3.59
CA VAL A 239 -14.68 3.32 -4.21
C VAL A 239 -15.23 2.57 -5.43
N GLU A 240 -16.55 2.44 -5.53
CA GLU A 240 -17.24 1.68 -6.58
C GLU A 240 -16.87 2.13 -8.00
N PRO A 241 -16.83 3.43 -8.34
CA PRO A 241 -16.47 3.87 -9.69
C PRO A 241 -15.06 3.41 -10.10
N PHE A 242 -14.12 3.37 -9.17
CA PHE A 242 -12.75 2.92 -9.43
C PHE A 242 -12.68 1.40 -9.61
N LEU A 243 -13.43 0.64 -8.80
CA LEU A 243 -13.49 -0.82 -8.92
C LEU A 243 -14.04 -1.27 -10.28
N GLN A 244 -15.03 -0.56 -10.81
CA GLN A 244 -15.60 -0.85 -12.13
C GLN A 244 -14.61 -0.66 -13.28
N THR A 245 -13.55 0.13 -13.09
CA THR A 245 -12.49 0.28 -14.10
C THR A 245 -11.50 -0.89 -14.16
N MET A 246 -11.59 -1.85 -13.23
CA MET A 246 -10.67 -2.98 -13.19
C MET A 246 -10.96 -3.98 -14.32
N ILE A 247 -9.91 -4.35 -15.05
CA ILE A 247 -9.98 -5.44 -16.02
C ILE A 247 -10.09 -6.79 -15.27
N ALA A 248 -11.01 -7.65 -15.70
CA ALA A 248 -11.19 -9.00 -15.16
C ALA A 248 -9.87 -9.81 -15.27
N LYS A 249 -9.58 -10.65 -14.28
CA LYS A 249 -8.40 -11.52 -14.34
C LYS A 249 -8.69 -12.62 -15.36
N GLU A 250 -7.87 -12.74 -16.40
CA GLU A 250 -7.96 -13.89 -17.31
C GLU A 250 -7.75 -15.16 -16.49
N SER A 251 -8.78 -16.01 -16.44
CA SER A 251 -8.71 -17.31 -15.80
C SER A 251 -7.85 -18.23 -16.69
N PRO A 252 -6.80 -18.87 -16.16
CA PRO A 252 -6.04 -19.86 -16.91
C PRO A 252 -6.86 -21.10 -17.33
N ASP A 253 -8.09 -21.25 -16.83
CA ASP A 253 -9.07 -22.30 -17.18
C ASP A 253 -10.05 -21.91 -18.30
N ALA A 254 -9.83 -20.80 -19.01
CA ALA A 254 -10.61 -20.54 -20.22
C ALA A 254 -10.28 -21.65 -21.25
N PRO A 255 -11.25 -22.49 -21.68
CA PRO A 255 -10.97 -23.51 -22.67
C PRO A 255 -10.44 -22.82 -23.92
N ALA A 256 -9.27 -23.26 -24.39
CA ALA A 256 -8.68 -22.77 -25.62
C ALA A 256 -9.75 -22.77 -26.72
N PRO A 257 -9.88 -21.70 -27.52
CA PRO A 257 -10.85 -21.67 -28.60
C PRO A 257 -10.64 -22.91 -29.47
N ALA A 258 -11.68 -23.73 -29.58
CA ALA A 258 -11.62 -24.96 -30.35
C ALA A 258 -11.10 -24.64 -31.76
N PRO A 259 -10.13 -25.40 -32.31
CA PRO A 259 -9.67 -25.17 -33.66
C PRO A 259 -10.87 -25.23 -34.60
N PRO A 260 -10.95 -24.33 -35.61
CA PRO A 260 -12.06 -24.32 -36.54
C PRO A 260 -12.20 -25.71 -37.15
N ALA A 261 -13.40 -26.27 -37.06
CA ALA A 261 -13.73 -27.56 -37.64
C ALA A 261 -13.31 -27.55 -39.11
N ALA A 262 -12.37 -28.42 -39.47
CA ALA A 262 -12.01 -28.65 -40.85
C ALA A 262 -13.29 -29.09 -41.58
N THR A 263 -13.78 -28.25 -42.48
CA THR A 263 -14.82 -28.61 -43.42
C THR A 263 -14.28 -29.77 -44.25
N ALA A 264 -14.79 -30.97 -44.01
CA ALA A 264 -14.60 -32.10 -44.90
C ALA A 264 -15.21 -31.73 -46.25
N GLY A 265 -14.36 -31.34 -47.20
CA GLY A 265 -14.73 -31.24 -48.61
C GLY A 265 -14.85 -32.65 -49.15
N ASP A 266 -16.10 -33.09 -49.33
CA ASP A 266 -16.46 -34.30 -50.04
C ASP A 266 -16.41 -34.00 -51.54
N ASP A 267 -15.22 -34.14 -52.15
CA ASP A 267 -15.05 -34.07 -53.60
C ASP A 267 -15.49 -35.41 -54.20
N ASP A 268 -16.80 -35.57 -54.40
CA ASP A 268 -17.37 -36.70 -55.13
C ASP A 268 -17.15 -36.48 -56.64
N VAL A 269 -16.20 -37.22 -57.20
CA VAL A 269 -15.82 -37.19 -58.62
C VAL A 269 -16.84 -37.99 -59.43
N THR A 270 -17.82 -37.32 -60.04
CA THR A 270 -18.58 -37.89 -61.17
C THR A 270 -18.02 -37.37 -62.49
N MET A 271 -17.18 -38.19 -63.14
CA MET A 271 -16.77 -37.99 -64.54
C MET A 271 -17.79 -38.67 -65.45
N ALA A 272 -18.44 -37.88 -66.31
CA ALA A 272 -19.08 -38.36 -67.52
C ALA A 272 -18.07 -38.30 -68.68
N GLY A 273 -17.89 -39.41 -69.39
CA GLY A 273 -17.02 -39.54 -70.56
C GLY A 273 -16.58 -40.96 -70.81
#